data_AF-A0A177D6T4-F1
#
_entry.id   AF-A0A177D6T4-F1
#
_cell.length_a   1.000
_cell.length_b   1.000
_cell.length_c   1.000
_cell.angle_alpha   90.00
_cell.angle_beta   90.00
_cell.angle_gamma   90.00
#
_symmetry.space_group_name_H-M   'P 1'
#
loop_
_entity.id
_entity.type
_entity.pdbx_description
1 polymer ?
#
loop_
_entity_poly.entity_id
_entity_poly.type
_entity_poly.pdbx_seq_one_letter_code
_entity_poly.pdbx_strand_id
1 'polypeptide(L)'
;MADMASRIASLRGILPDLESALQSFTSSPAKFRVVRTVNDTPTQPKTLYILDSSFNPPSIAHLTLATSALKQSAPLESSPYRLLLLFSTHNADKAPSPASFVQRIALMTAFAEDLSRSLKSASPSLKHDVSDVSIDIGLTKEPYYSDKSAAIAETTPPFYASQPIHIHLVGYDTLIRFCNPKYYPKYDPPLSALKPFFDAGHKLRVTQRPTDPSDESSNEFGTTEEQTRYLQNLKDGNQEQAGFEAAWGNNIDMVQAEEGVGISSTRVRKAANAGKWDTVGELCTEGVAAWIKDQGLYSEDASGKKMMG
;
A
#
# COMPACT_ATOMS: atom_id res chain seq x y z
N MET A 1 5.49 27.88 -1.95
CA MET A 1 5.57 27.85 -3.43
C MET A 1 6.97 27.49 -3.94
N ALA A 2 8.05 28.18 -3.52
CA ALA A 2 9.42 27.85 -3.95
C ALA A 2 9.87 26.42 -3.56
N ASP A 3 9.52 25.98 -2.34
CA ASP A 3 9.80 24.61 -1.89
C ASP A 3 9.13 23.54 -2.76
N MET A 4 7.81 23.65 -3.00
CA MET A 4 7.08 22.71 -3.86
C MET A 4 7.63 22.67 -5.29
N ALA A 5 7.96 23.82 -5.89
CA ALA A 5 8.55 23.86 -7.23
C ALA A 5 9.90 23.11 -7.29
N SER A 6 10.73 23.24 -6.26
CA SER A 6 11.99 22.50 -6.13
C SER A 6 11.75 20.99 -6.03
N ARG A 7 10.77 20.56 -5.21
CA ARG A 7 10.40 19.15 -5.06
C ARG A 7 9.90 18.53 -6.36
N ILE A 8 9.04 19.23 -7.09
CA ILE A 8 8.57 18.81 -8.41
C ILE A 8 9.71 18.73 -9.43
N ALA A 9 10.63 19.70 -9.42
CA ALA A 9 11.82 19.66 -10.28
C ALA A 9 12.74 18.47 -9.96
N SER A 10 12.96 18.17 -8.67
CA SER A 10 13.71 17.01 -8.20
C SER A 10 13.06 15.70 -8.65
N LEU A 11 11.74 15.56 -8.46
CA LEU A 11 10.99 14.39 -8.89
C LEU A 11 11.02 14.19 -10.41
N ARG A 12 10.98 15.28 -11.18
CA ARG A 12 11.17 15.22 -12.64
C ARG A 12 12.58 14.77 -13.03
N GLY A 13 13.59 15.25 -12.31
CA GLY A 13 14.99 14.89 -12.54
C GLY A 13 15.28 13.39 -12.40
N ILE A 14 14.52 12.69 -11.55
CA ILE A 14 14.70 11.25 -11.31
C ILE A 14 13.82 10.35 -12.20
N LEU A 15 12.92 10.90 -13.03
CA LEU A 15 12.04 10.09 -13.89
C LEU A 15 12.82 9.09 -14.78
N PRO A 16 13.94 9.45 -15.43
CA PRO A 16 14.72 8.50 -16.23
C PRO A 16 15.25 7.33 -15.41
N ASP A 17 15.67 7.57 -14.16
CA ASP A 17 16.17 6.52 -13.26
C ASP A 17 15.03 5.57 -12.85
N LEU A 18 13.84 6.11 -12.57
CA LEU A 18 12.65 5.32 -12.26
C LEU A 18 12.22 4.45 -13.46
N GLU A 19 12.29 5.00 -14.67
CA GLU A 19 12.01 4.26 -15.90
C GLU A 19 13.02 3.13 -16.16
N SER A 20 14.32 3.43 -16.01
CA SER A 20 15.39 2.44 -16.11
C SER A 20 15.24 1.32 -15.06
N ALA A 21 14.95 1.67 -13.80
CA ALA A 21 14.73 0.71 -12.73
C ALA A 21 13.51 -0.19 -13.00
N LEU A 22 12.40 0.39 -13.50
CA LEU A 22 11.22 -0.36 -13.90
C LEU A 22 11.53 -1.32 -15.06
N GLN A 23 12.18 -0.84 -16.13
CA GLN A 23 12.53 -1.65 -17.29
C GLN A 23 13.48 -2.80 -16.91
N SER A 24 14.47 -2.52 -16.07
CA SER A 24 15.38 -3.53 -15.52
C SER A 24 14.64 -4.57 -14.68
N PHE A 25 13.65 -4.16 -13.88
CA PHE A 25 12.85 -5.10 -13.09
C PHE A 25 11.95 -5.97 -13.97
N THR A 26 11.19 -5.36 -14.88
CA THR A 26 10.22 -6.08 -15.74
C THR A 26 10.92 -7.11 -16.62
N SER A 27 12.09 -6.77 -17.18
CA SER A 27 12.91 -7.68 -18.00
C SER A 27 13.67 -8.75 -17.21
N SER A 28 13.87 -8.58 -15.90
CA SER A 28 14.58 -9.56 -15.05
C SER A 28 13.68 -10.71 -14.58
N PRO A 29 14.23 -11.85 -14.16
CA PRO A 29 13.45 -12.92 -13.51
C PRO A 29 13.06 -12.58 -12.06
N ALA A 30 13.51 -11.45 -11.50
CA ALA A 30 13.24 -11.09 -10.11
C ALA A 30 11.74 -10.90 -9.89
N LYS A 31 11.25 -11.41 -8.76
CA LYS A 31 9.84 -11.31 -8.33
C LYS A 31 9.57 -10.07 -7.50
N PHE A 32 10.58 -9.54 -6.81
CA PHE A 32 10.52 -8.32 -6.01
C PHE A 32 11.80 -7.49 -6.21
N ARG A 33 11.66 -6.15 -6.13
CA ARG A 33 12.79 -5.22 -6.11
C ARG A 33 12.40 -3.89 -5.47
N VAL A 34 13.21 -3.39 -4.55
CA VAL A 34 13.15 -1.97 -4.13
C VAL A 34 13.83 -1.12 -5.18
N VAL A 35 13.11 -0.12 -5.70
CA VAL A 35 13.60 0.78 -6.77
C VAL A 35 13.95 2.17 -6.24
N ARG A 36 13.51 2.52 -5.03
CA ARG A 36 13.85 3.78 -4.37
C ARG A 36 13.58 3.67 -2.87
N THR A 37 14.34 4.41 -2.07
CA THR A 37 14.12 4.55 -0.63
C THR A 37 14.18 6.04 -0.23
N VAL A 38 13.24 6.47 0.62
CA VAL A 38 13.23 7.78 1.29
C VAL A 38 13.73 7.58 2.72
N ASN A 39 14.59 8.49 3.21
CA ASN A 39 15.34 8.35 4.46
C ASN A 39 16.13 7.02 4.51
N ASP A 40 16.96 6.76 3.50
CA ASP A 40 17.73 5.53 3.45
C ASP A 40 18.69 5.41 4.64
N THR A 41 18.70 4.23 5.27
CA THR A 41 19.57 3.89 6.39
C THR A 41 20.04 2.45 6.24
N PRO A 42 21.27 2.12 6.69
CA PRO A 42 21.76 0.74 6.66
C PRO A 42 21.03 -0.17 7.67
N THR A 43 20.28 0.42 8.61
CA THR A 43 19.59 -0.28 9.70
C THR A 43 18.51 -1.21 9.17
N GLN A 44 18.72 -2.52 9.34
CA GLN A 44 17.76 -3.54 8.92
C GLN A 44 16.53 -3.58 9.85
N PRO A 45 15.30 -3.70 9.32
CA PRO A 45 14.09 -3.73 10.13
C PRO A 45 13.91 -5.08 10.84
N LYS A 46 13.30 -5.09 12.03
CA LYS A 46 12.70 -6.31 12.59
C LYS A 46 11.23 -6.47 12.20
N THR A 47 10.56 -5.35 11.93
CA THR A 47 9.19 -5.31 11.43
C THR A 47 9.11 -4.45 10.16
N LEU A 48 8.53 -5.02 9.11
CA LEU A 48 8.29 -4.37 7.84
C LEU A 48 6.78 -4.15 7.67
N TYR A 49 6.35 -2.89 7.79
CA TYR A 49 4.99 -2.52 7.43
C TYR A 49 4.88 -2.45 5.91
N ILE A 50 3.87 -3.07 5.32
CA ILE A 50 3.69 -3.15 3.87
C ILE A 50 2.35 -2.53 3.51
N LEU A 51 2.37 -1.41 2.80
CA LEU A 51 1.19 -0.83 2.18
C LEU A 51 1.19 -1.19 0.69
N ASP A 52 0.36 -2.15 0.32
CA ASP A 52 0.23 -2.66 -1.05
C ASP A 52 -1.01 -2.06 -1.73
N SER A 53 -0.79 -1.36 -2.84
CA SER A 53 -1.86 -0.70 -3.59
C SER A 53 -1.45 -0.45 -5.04
N SER A 54 -2.43 -0.13 -5.88
CA SER A 54 -2.16 0.33 -7.24
C SER A 54 -1.59 1.75 -7.32
N PHE A 55 -1.67 2.53 -6.23
CA PHE A 55 -1.13 3.90 -6.11
C PHE A 55 -1.43 4.78 -7.34
N ASN A 56 -2.71 4.80 -7.76
CA ASN A 56 -3.12 5.41 -9.02
C ASN A 56 -4.25 6.47 -8.86
N PRO A 57 -4.02 7.56 -8.11
CA PRO A 57 -2.82 7.89 -7.33
C PRO A 57 -2.91 7.42 -5.85
N PRO A 58 -1.82 7.49 -5.06
CA PRO A 58 -1.90 7.51 -3.60
C PRO A 58 -2.84 8.65 -3.13
N SER A 59 -3.45 8.48 -1.96
CA SER A 59 -4.47 9.40 -1.43
C SER A 59 -4.31 9.57 0.08
N ILE A 60 -5.10 10.46 0.69
CA ILE A 60 -5.13 10.61 2.15
C ILE A 60 -5.52 9.30 2.86
N ALA A 61 -6.37 8.45 2.27
CA ALA A 61 -6.64 7.13 2.84
C ALA A 61 -5.36 6.28 3.00
N HIS A 62 -4.45 6.33 2.02
CA HIS A 62 -3.17 5.63 2.11
C HIS A 62 -2.27 6.25 3.20
N LEU A 63 -2.31 7.58 3.36
CA LEU A 63 -1.58 8.29 4.41
C LEU A 63 -2.09 7.87 5.80
N THR A 64 -3.41 7.83 5.99
CA THR A 64 -4.04 7.41 7.24
C THR A 64 -3.65 5.97 7.59
N LEU A 65 -3.73 5.02 6.63
CA LEU A 65 -3.32 3.63 6.85
C LEU A 65 -1.87 3.51 7.34
N ALA A 66 -0.95 4.17 6.64
CA ALA A 66 0.47 4.12 6.98
C ALA A 66 0.77 4.81 8.32
N THR A 67 0.22 6.00 8.55
CA THR A 67 0.47 6.75 9.78
C THR A 67 -0.18 6.11 11.00
N SER A 68 -1.41 5.60 10.91
CA SER A 68 -2.06 4.86 12.01
C SER A 68 -1.23 3.65 12.42
N ALA A 69 -0.76 2.84 11.46
CA ALA A 69 0.07 1.68 11.76
C ALA A 69 1.37 2.04 12.51
N LEU A 70 2.07 3.06 12.02
CA LEU A 70 3.34 3.50 12.60
C LEU A 70 3.17 4.19 13.96
N LYS A 71 2.04 4.87 14.20
CA LYS A 71 1.79 5.58 15.46
C LYS A 71 1.21 4.68 16.55
N GLN A 72 0.27 3.81 16.21
CA GLN A 72 -0.54 3.05 17.19
C GLN A 72 -0.01 1.64 17.44
N SER A 73 0.50 0.96 16.40
CA SER A 73 0.92 -0.44 16.50
C SER A 73 2.41 -0.62 16.74
N ALA A 74 3.23 0.40 16.44
CA ALA A 74 4.66 0.36 16.72
C ALA A 74 5.00 -0.08 18.15
N PRO A 75 4.30 0.32 19.24
CA PRO A 75 4.65 -0.12 20.58
C PRO A 75 4.55 -1.64 20.83
N LEU A 76 3.77 -2.37 20.03
CA LEU A 76 3.56 -3.81 20.15
C LEU A 76 4.51 -4.63 19.26
N GLU A 77 5.15 -3.98 18.30
CA GLU A 77 6.02 -4.62 17.32
C GLU A 77 7.50 -4.37 17.64
N SER A 78 8.37 -5.21 17.10
CA SER A 78 9.81 -5.07 17.36
C SER A 78 10.45 -4.03 16.44
N SER A 79 11.08 -3.01 17.03
CA SER A 79 11.90 -2.05 16.28
C SER A 79 13.29 -2.65 15.94
N PRO A 80 13.97 -2.17 14.88
CA PRO A 80 13.63 -1.04 14.00
C PRO A 80 12.48 -1.31 13.04
N TYR A 81 11.70 -0.28 12.71
CA TYR A 81 10.62 -0.35 11.72
C TYR A 81 11.09 0.12 10.35
N ARG A 82 10.42 -0.38 9.32
CA ARG A 82 10.51 0.16 7.96
C ARG A 82 9.15 0.06 7.28
N LEU A 83 8.85 1.00 6.40
CA LEU A 83 7.64 0.98 5.59
C LEU A 83 7.99 0.65 4.14
N LEU A 84 7.27 -0.29 3.55
CA LEU A 84 7.33 -0.62 2.13
C LEU A 84 6.02 -0.20 1.45
N LEU A 85 6.10 0.70 0.50
CA LEU A 85 5.05 0.98 -0.47
C LEU A 85 5.22 -0.01 -1.62
N LEU A 86 4.32 -0.98 -1.72
CA LEU A 86 4.44 -2.10 -2.67
C LEU A 86 3.48 -1.93 -3.84
N PHE A 87 4.02 -1.95 -5.06
CA PHE A 87 3.23 -1.90 -6.29
C PHE A 87 3.41 -3.17 -7.12
N SER A 88 2.32 -3.91 -7.35
CA SER A 88 2.32 -5.07 -8.26
C SER A 88 2.17 -4.66 -9.72
N THR A 89 3.13 -5.10 -10.54
CA THR A 89 3.14 -4.92 -12.01
C THR A 89 2.21 -5.89 -12.73
N HIS A 90 1.82 -6.99 -12.06
CA HIS A 90 0.84 -7.95 -12.56
C HIS A 90 -0.34 -7.99 -11.59
N ASN A 91 -1.27 -7.04 -11.73
CA ASN A 91 -2.57 -7.18 -11.08
C ASN A 91 -3.48 -8.00 -12.00
N ALA A 92 -3.92 -9.17 -11.56
CA ALA A 92 -4.72 -10.12 -12.34
C ALA A 92 -6.06 -9.55 -12.83
N ASP A 93 -6.56 -8.46 -12.22
CA ASP A 93 -7.95 -7.99 -12.37
C ASP A 93 -8.11 -6.60 -13.02
N LYS A 94 -7.09 -5.97 -13.62
CA LYS A 94 -7.21 -4.57 -14.08
C LYS A 94 -6.98 -4.33 -15.57
N ALA A 95 -7.96 -3.67 -16.18
CA ALA A 95 -7.98 -3.05 -17.52
C ALA A 95 -6.88 -1.96 -17.67
N PRO A 96 -6.69 -1.35 -18.87
CA PRO A 96 -5.64 -0.35 -19.12
C PRO A 96 -5.58 0.73 -18.04
N SER A 97 -4.37 1.00 -17.54
CA SER A 97 -4.17 1.95 -16.45
C SER A 97 -4.17 3.40 -16.93
N PRO A 98 -4.91 4.31 -16.27
CA PRO A 98 -4.88 5.74 -16.55
C PRO A 98 -3.52 6.46 -16.42
N ALA A 99 -2.62 6.00 -15.53
CA ALA A 99 -1.25 6.51 -15.43
C ALA A 99 -0.24 5.39 -15.72
N SER A 100 0.89 5.74 -16.35
CA SER A 100 1.98 4.79 -16.60
C SER A 100 2.59 4.29 -15.29
N PHE A 101 3.26 3.14 -15.32
CA PHE A 101 3.91 2.58 -14.13
C PHE A 101 5.00 3.51 -13.58
N VAL A 102 5.79 4.16 -14.46
CA VAL A 102 6.79 5.15 -14.04
C VAL A 102 6.13 6.32 -13.30
N GLN A 103 4.99 6.82 -13.80
CA GLN A 103 4.26 7.90 -13.12
C GLN A 103 3.68 7.46 -11.77
N ARG A 104 3.25 6.20 -11.63
CA ARG A 104 2.83 5.66 -10.33
C ARG A 104 4.00 5.58 -9.33
N ILE A 105 5.20 5.17 -9.79
CA ILE A 105 6.40 5.15 -8.95
C ILE A 105 6.80 6.59 -8.55
N ALA A 106 6.67 7.56 -9.46
CA ALA A 106 6.89 8.97 -9.14
C ALA A 106 5.87 9.48 -8.11
N LEU A 107 4.58 9.13 -8.25
CA LEU A 107 3.54 9.45 -7.27
C LEU A 107 3.82 8.80 -5.90
N MET A 108 4.29 7.54 -5.88
CA MET A 108 4.72 6.86 -4.65
C MET A 108 5.92 7.57 -4.01
N THR A 109 6.83 8.12 -4.81
CA THR A 109 7.98 8.90 -4.33
C THR A 109 7.53 10.20 -3.66
N ALA A 110 6.69 10.98 -4.33
CA ALA A 110 6.09 12.19 -3.76
C ALA A 110 5.33 11.88 -2.46
N PHE A 111 4.55 10.79 -2.46
CA PHE A 111 3.81 10.33 -1.30
C PHE A 111 4.72 9.92 -0.13
N ALA A 112 5.81 9.19 -0.39
CA ALA A 112 6.76 8.79 0.64
C ALA A 112 7.45 10.02 1.29
N GLU A 113 7.79 11.04 0.50
CA GLU A 113 8.33 12.31 1.01
C GLU A 113 7.30 13.09 1.85
N ASP A 114 6.04 13.14 1.40
CA ASP A 114 4.94 13.76 2.13
C ASP A 114 4.69 13.05 3.46
N LEU A 115 4.63 11.71 3.43
CA LEU A 115 4.46 10.87 4.61
C LEU A 115 5.61 11.06 5.61
N SER A 116 6.86 11.05 5.15
CA SER A 116 8.01 11.30 6.03
C SER A 116 7.92 12.67 6.70
N ARG A 117 7.56 13.73 5.96
CA ARG A 117 7.42 15.07 6.55
C ARG A 117 6.26 15.14 7.55
N SER A 118 5.15 14.46 7.27
CA SER A 118 4.02 14.35 8.20
C SER A 118 4.42 13.68 9.52
N LEU A 119 5.19 12.59 9.46
CA LEU A 119 5.71 11.90 10.64
C LEU A 119 6.69 12.78 11.43
N LYS A 120 7.59 13.49 10.74
CA LYS A 120 8.53 14.45 11.37
C LYS A 120 7.83 15.63 12.04
N SER A 121 6.78 16.18 11.42
CA SER A 121 6.01 17.26 12.05
C SER A 121 5.24 16.82 13.29
N ALA A 122 4.91 15.53 13.40
CA ALA A 122 4.29 14.94 14.58
C ALA A 122 5.33 14.53 15.65
N SER A 123 6.62 14.79 15.46
CA SER A 123 7.72 14.27 16.29
C SER A 123 7.69 14.57 17.79
N PRO A 124 7.05 15.63 18.33
CA PRO A 124 6.95 15.79 19.79
C PRO A 124 6.22 14.64 20.49
N SER A 125 5.38 13.88 19.78
CA SER A 125 4.58 12.78 20.32
C SER A 125 5.00 11.39 19.83
N LEU A 126 6.01 11.29 18.96
CA LEU A 126 6.45 10.02 18.36
C LEU A 126 7.87 9.65 18.78
N LYS A 127 8.14 8.34 18.88
CA LYS A 127 9.48 7.82 19.06
C LYS A 127 10.35 8.13 17.83
N HIS A 128 11.65 8.31 18.04
CA HIS A 128 12.61 8.67 16.99
C HIS A 128 12.69 7.63 15.85
N ASP A 129 12.44 6.35 16.15
CA ASP A 129 12.40 5.28 15.15
C ASP A 129 11.19 5.38 14.20
N VAL A 130 10.15 6.14 14.57
CA VAL A 130 8.97 6.40 13.76
C VAL A 130 9.09 7.71 12.97
N SER A 131 9.63 8.77 13.58
CA SER A 131 9.78 10.08 12.91
C SER A 131 10.73 10.03 11.70
N ASP A 132 11.76 9.18 11.75
CA ASP A 132 12.77 9.01 10.70
C ASP A 132 12.71 7.64 10.04
N VAL A 133 11.53 7.02 10.00
CA VAL A 133 11.36 5.71 9.37
C VAL A 133 11.80 5.76 7.90
N SER A 134 12.57 4.74 7.48
CA SER A 134 12.90 4.52 6.07
C SER A 134 11.64 4.05 5.32
N ILE A 135 11.39 4.62 4.15
CA ILE A 135 10.24 4.29 3.32
C ILE A 135 10.74 3.77 1.97
N ASP A 136 10.60 2.48 1.75
CA ASP A 136 10.96 1.81 0.51
C ASP A 136 9.81 1.85 -0.50
N ILE A 137 10.16 1.94 -1.77
CA ILE A 137 9.25 1.82 -2.92
C ILE A 137 9.64 0.54 -3.65
N GLY A 138 8.78 -0.46 -3.54
CA GLY A 138 9.00 -1.79 -4.08
C GLY A 138 8.08 -2.11 -5.25
N LEU A 139 8.62 -2.87 -6.20
CA LEU A 139 7.87 -3.49 -7.28
C LEU A 139 7.79 -4.99 -7.04
N THR A 140 6.65 -5.58 -7.38
CA THR A 140 6.46 -7.04 -7.37
C THR A 140 5.77 -7.53 -8.64
N LYS A 141 6.03 -8.79 -9.00
CA LYS A 141 5.30 -9.53 -10.05
C LYS A 141 4.20 -10.42 -9.48
N GLU A 142 4.17 -10.57 -8.15
CA GLU A 142 3.23 -11.46 -7.49
C GLU A 142 1.87 -10.76 -7.25
N PRO A 143 0.74 -11.44 -7.50
CA PRO A 143 -0.59 -10.87 -7.32
C PRO A 143 -1.14 -11.07 -5.91
N TYR A 144 -0.83 -12.20 -5.25
CA TYR A 144 -1.37 -12.57 -3.94
C TYR A 144 -0.47 -12.14 -2.78
N TYR A 145 -1.07 -11.80 -1.63
CA TYR A 145 -0.35 -11.30 -0.46
C TYR A 145 0.66 -12.30 0.14
N SER A 146 0.31 -13.59 0.16
CA SER A 146 1.23 -14.67 0.56
C SER A 146 2.47 -14.70 -0.34
N ASP A 147 2.25 -14.65 -1.65
CA ASP A 147 3.29 -14.73 -2.67
C ASP A 147 4.16 -13.48 -2.67
N LYS A 148 3.57 -12.31 -2.37
CA LYS A 148 4.30 -11.05 -2.16
C LYS A 148 5.27 -11.15 -0.99
N SER A 149 4.83 -11.68 0.16
CA SER A 149 5.71 -11.91 1.31
C SER A 149 6.83 -12.90 0.97
N ALA A 150 6.52 -14.00 0.30
CA ALA A 150 7.52 -14.97 -0.15
C ALA A 150 8.54 -14.33 -1.11
N ALA A 151 8.08 -13.57 -2.12
CA ALA A 151 8.96 -12.88 -3.05
C ALA A 151 9.91 -11.87 -2.37
N ILE A 152 9.43 -11.16 -1.33
CA ILE A 152 10.28 -10.27 -0.53
C ILE A 152 11.35 -11.08 0.23
N ALA A 153 10.95 -12.16 0.90
CA ALA A 153 11.84 -13.00 1.71
C ALA A 153 12.88 -13.76 0.87
N GLU A 154 12.51 -14.20 -0.34
CA GLU A 154 13.34 -15.02 -1.24
C GLU A 154 14.21 -14.17 -2.20
N THR A 155 14.14 -12.85 -2.11
CA THR A 155 14.92 -11.96 -2.97
C THR A 155 16.42 -12.24 -2.83
N THR A 156 17.13 -12.36 -3.95
CA THR A 156 18.56 -12.68 -3.99
C THR A 156 19.34 -11.65 -4.83
N PRO A 157 20.34 -10.96 -4.26
CA PRO A 157 20.72 -10.98 -2.84
C PRO A 157 19.61 -10.39 -1.95
N PRO A 158 19.51 -10.78 -0.67
CA PRO A 158 18.45 -10.31 0.22
C PRO A 158 18.55 -8.80 0.41
N PHE A 159 17.45 -8.08 0.15
CA PHE A 159 17.34 -6.66 0.46
C PHE A 159 17.09 -6.44 1.96
N TYR A 160 16.25 -7.29 2.57
CA TYR A 160 16.01 -7.32 4.01
C TYR A 160 16.70 -8.54 4.64
N ALA A 161 17.98 -8.39 4.97
CA ALA A 161 18.80 -9.49 5.49
C ALA A 161 18.35 -9.98 6.89
N SER A 162 17.63 -9.15 7.63
CA SER A 162 17.08 -9.47 8.95
C SER A 162 15.85 -10.39 8.94
N GLN A 163 15.27 -10.67 7.76
CA GLN A 163 14.02 -11.43 7.62
C GLN A 163 12.90 -10.87 8.53
N PRO A 164 12.50 -9.61 8.33
CA PRO A 164 11.54 -8.95 9.21
C PRO A 164 10.17 -9.63 9.21
N ILE A 165 9.43 -9.48 10.30
CA ILE A 165 7.99 -9.81 10.30
C ILE A 165 7.27 -8.82 9.38
N HIS A 166 6.54 -9.35 8.40
CA HIS A 166 5.71 -8.54 7.51
C HIS A 166 4.36 -8.24 8.16
N ILE A 167 3.96 -6.97 8.14
CA ILE A 167 2.63 -6.53 8.56
C ILE A 167 1.97 -5.83 7.39
N HIS A 168 1.04 -6.50 6.72
CA HIS A 168 0.32 -5.92 5.59
C HIS A 168 -0.80 -5.01 6.08
N LEU A 169 -0.79 -3.76 5.62
CA LEU A 169 -1.79 -2.74 5.92
C LEU A 169 -2.90 -2.84 4.88
N VAL A 170 -4.06 -3.34 5.29
CA VAL A 170 -5.16 -3.68 4.38
C VAL A 170 -6.50 -3.17 4.89
N GLY A 171 -7.47 -2.99 3.98
CA GLY A 171 -8.87 -2.77 4.34
C GLY A 171 -9.60 -4.08 4.64
N TYR A 172 -10.73 -3.98 5.34
CA TYR A 172 -11.60 -5.12 5.63
C TYR A 172 -12.02 -5.91 4.37
N ASP A 173 -12.32 -5.22 3.27
CA ASP A 173 -12.65 -5.86 1.98
C ASP A 173 -11.54 -6.78 1.47
N THR A 174 -10.29 -6.41 1.75
CA THR A 174 -9.11 -7.20 1.38
C THR A 174 -8.92 -8.38 2.31
N LEU A 175 -9.20 -8.24 3.62
CA LEU A 175 -9.25 -9.39 4.53
C LEU A 175 -10.26 -10.44 4.04
N ILE A 176 -11.47 -10.02 3.65
CA ILE A 176 -12.48 -10.93 3.11
C ILE A 176 -11.94 -11.69 1.89
N ARG A 177 -11.25 -11.01 0.97
CA ARG A 177 -10.64 -11.67 -0.19
C ARG A 177 -9.49 -12.60 0.20
N PHE A 178 -8.62 -12.17 1.12
CA PHE A 178 -7.48 -12.93 1.61
C PHE A 178 -7.92 -14.26 2.27
N CYS A 179 -9.04 -14.28 2.98
CA CYS A 179 -9.56 -15.48 3.63
C CYS A 179 -10.63 -16.20 2.79
N ASN A 180 -10.77 -15.91 1.49
CA ASN A 180 -11.80 -16.55 0.65
C ASN A 180 -11.22 -17.71 -0.17
N PRO A 181 -11.71 -18.96 0.02
CA PRO A 181 -11.24 -20.16 -0.68
C PRO A 181 -11.18 -20.05 -2.21
N LYS A 182 -12.06 -19.25 -2.82
CA LYS A 182 -12.15 -19.10 -4.28
C LYS A 182 -10.86 -18.57 -4.93
N TYR A 183 -10.01 -17.87 -4.16
CA TYR A 183 -8.74 -17.34 -4.67
C TYR A 183 -7.59 -18.35 -4.61
N TYR A 184 -7.81 -19.53 -4.01
CA TYR A 184 -6.79 -20.57 -3.82
C TYR A 184 -7.17 -21.91 -4.47
N PRO A 185 -7.58 -21.95 -5.75
CA PRO A 185 -8.10 -23.17 -6.39
C PRO A 185 -7.03 -24.26 -6.62
N LYS A 186 -5.75 -23.94 -6.39
CA LYS A 186 -4.61 -24.87 -6.58
C LYS A 186 -4.22 -25.62 -5.30
N TYR A 187 -4.92 -25.38 -4.19
CA TYR A 187 -4.62 -25.94 -2.88
C TYR A 187 -5.81 -26.74 -2.37
N ASP A 188 -5.54 -27.78 -1.58
CA ASP A 188 -6.55 -28.60 -0.93
C ASP A 188 -6.08 -28.97 0.49
N PRO A 189 -6.74 -28.47 1.56
CA PRO A 189 -7.86 -27.52 1.53
C PRO A 189 -7.41 -26.12 1.02
N PRO A 190 -8.29 -25.31 0.41
CA PRO A 190 -7.86 -24.10 -0.32
C PRO A 190 -7.04 -23.09 0.49
N LEU A 191 -7.44 -22.79 1.73
CA LEU A 191 -6.77 -21.82 2.58
C LEU A 191 -5.45 -22.32 3.19
N SER A 192 -5.06 -23.59 2.95
CA SER A 192 -3.71 -24.07 3.27
C SER A 192 -2.62 -23.28 2.53
N ALA A 193 -2.97 -22.60 1.44
CA ALA A 193 -2.13 -21.63 0.74
C ALA A 193 -1.60 -20.50 1.64
N LEU A 194 -2.31 -20.20 2.72
CA LEU A 194 -1.94 -19.13 3.67
C LEU A 194 -0.91 -19.58 4.70
N LYS A 195 -0.66 -20.89 4.82
CA LYS A 195 0.25 -21.45 5.82
C LYS A 195 1.64 -20.81 5.82
N PRO A 196 2.35 -20.66 4.67
CA PRO A 196 3.67 -20.05 4.68
C PRO A 196 3.69 -18.61 5.20
N PHE A 197 2.60 -17.86 5.00
CA PHE A 197 2.47 -16.50 5.50
C PHE A 197 2.38 -16.48 7.04
N PHE A 198 1.48 -17.28 7.62
CA PHE A 198 1.26 -17.28 9.05
C PHE A 198 2.35 -18.04 9.84
N ASP A 199 2.92 -19.11 9.28
CA ASP A 199 4.07 -19.82 9.87
C ASP A 199 5.29 -18.91 10.03
N ALA A 200 5.48 -17.97 9.10
CA ALA A 200 6.53 -16.96 9.18
C ALA A 200 6.24 -15.84 10.20
N GLY A 201 5.13 -15.95 10.95
CA GLY A 201 4.72 -14.96 11.95
C GLY A 201 4.21 -13.65 11.35
N HIS A 202 3.96 -13.59 10.03
CA HIS A 202 3.43 -12.40 9.38
C HIS A 202 2.01 -12.09 9.83
N LYS A 203 1.61 -10.83 9.68
CA LYS A 203 0.37 -10.29 10.22
C LYS A 203 -0.40 -9.47 9.19
N LEU A 204 -1.70 -9.37 9.41
CA LEU A 204 -2.57 -8.39 8.75
C LEU A 204 -2.99 -7.35 9.77
N ARG A 205 -2.77 -6.07 9.44
CA ARG A 205 -3.42 -4.96 10.12
C ARG A 205 -4.57 -4.48 9.27
N VAL A 206 -5.78 -4.73 9.73
CA VAL A 206 -7.01 -4.58 8.98
C VAL A 206 -7.77 -3.36 9.47
N THR A 207 -7.90 -2.35 8.61
CA THR A 207 -8.74 -1.18 8.90
C THR A 207 -10.18 -1.48 8.53
N GLN A 208 -11.07 -1.28 9.49
CA GLN A 208 -12.51 -1.42 9.30
C GLN A 208 -13.02 -0.47 8.22
N ARG A 209 -14.09 -0.90 7.54
CA ARG A 209 -14.74 -0.10 6.51
C ARG A 209 -16.25 -0.32 6.59
N PRO A 210 -16.92 0.19 7.64
CA PRO A 210 -18.35 -0.01 7.79
C PRO A 210 -19.12 0.64 6.63
N THR A 211 -20.35 0.19 6.40
CA THR A 211 -21.24 0.79 5.41
C THR A 211 -21.42 2.28 5.69
N ASP A 212 -21.14 3.10 4.67
CA ASP A 212 -21.31 4.55 4.65
C ASP A 212 -22.36 4.89 3.58
N PRO A 213 -23.49 5.53 3.95
CA PRO A 213 -24.53 5.93 3.01
C PRO A 213 -24.04 6.85 1.87
N SER A 214 -22.89 7.51 2.05
CA SER A 214 -22.27 8.39 1.06
C SER A 214 -21.24 7.70 0.15
N ASP A 215 -20.91 6.43 0.42
CA ASP A 215 -20.00 5.60 -0.38
C ASP A 215 -20.69 4.27 -0.74
N GLU A 216 -21.37 4.23 -1.89
CA GLU A 216 -22.04 3.03 -2.38
C GLU A 216 -21.11 1.79 -2.44
N SER A 217 -19.80 2.00 -2.64
CA SER A 217 -18.84 0.90 -2.68
C SER A 217 -18.55 0.27 -1.31
N SER A 218 -19.14 0.80 -0.24
CA SER A 218 -19.05 0.27 1.13
C SER A 218 -20.26 -0.56 1.56
N ASN A 219 -21.35 -0.57 0.77
CA ASN A 219 -22.63 -1.18 1.15
C ASN A 219 -22.56 -2.67 1.49
N GLU A 220 -21.61 -3.40 0.92
CA GLU A 220 -21.45 -4.84 1.10
C GLU A 220 -20.65 -5.23 2.37
N PHE A 221 -20.09 -4.27 3.11
CA PHE A 221 -19.16 -4.56 4.21
C PHE A 221 -19.81 -4.58 5.61
N GLY A 222 -21.09 -4.24 5.70
CA GLY A 222 -21.85 -4.37 6.94
C GLY A 222 -21.42 -3.38 8.02
N THR A 223 -21.86 -3.65 9.26
CA THR A 223 -21.54 -2.82 10.43
C THR A 223 -20.20 -3.20 11.06
N THR A 224 -19.66 -2.31 11.90
CA THR A 224 -18.45 -2.56 12.70
C THR A 224 -18.53 -3.86 13.52
N GLU A 225 -19.71 -4.17 14.06
CA GLU A 225 -19.98 -5.38 14.83
C GLU A 225 -19.91 -6.63 13.94
N GLU A 226 -20.44 -6.57 12.72
CA GLU A 226 -20.38 -7.67 11.75
C GLU A 226 -18.93 -7.94 11.32
N GLN A 227 -18.15 -6.89 11.10
CA GLN A 227 -16.72 -7.01 10.77
C GLN A 227 -15.90 -7.62 11.91
N THR A 228 -16.21 -7.23 13.15
CA THR A 228 -15.57 -7.79 14.35
C THR A 228 -15.95 -9.26 14.52
N ARG A 229 -17.22 -9.59 14.28
CA ARG A 229 -17.73 -10.98 14.36
C ARG A 229 -17.11 -11.87 13.29
N TYR A 230 -16.85 -11.36 12.09
CA TYR A 230 -16.15 -12.10 11.05
C TYR A 230 -14.76 -12.56 11.52
N LEU A 231 -13.97 -11.65 12.11
CA LEU A 231 -12.67 -12.02 12.67
C LEU A 231 -12.80 -13.01 13.85
N GLN A 232 -13.79 -12.84 14.71
CA GLN A 232 -14.03 -13.78 15.80
C GLN A 232 -14.37 -15.18 15.26
N ASN A 233 -15.20 -15.29 14.22
CA ASN A 233 -15.52 -16.56 13.58
C ASN A 233 -14.26 -17.26 13.00
N LEU A 234 -13.28 -16.50 12.48
CA LEU A 234 -12.00 -17.08 12.05
C LEU A 234 -11.23 -17.65 13.24
N LYS A 235 -11.19 -16.93 14.37
CA LYS A 235 -10.54 -17.37 15.61
C LYS A 235 -11.23 -18.56 16.28
N ASP A 236 -12.53 -18.72 16.06
CA ASP A 236 -13.33 -19.82 16.59
C ASP A 236 -13.27 -21.09 15.70
N GLY A 237 -12.52 -21.05 14.59
CA GLY A 237 -12.30 -22.20 13.72
C GLY A 237 -13.36 -22.41 12.63
N ASN A 238 -14.23 -21.42 12.36
CA ASN A 238 -15.33 -21.57 11.38
C ASN A 238 -14.85 -21.72 9.92
N GLN A 239 -13.54 -21.63 9.65
CA GLN A 239 -12.93 -21.84 8.34
C GLN A 239 -11.90 -22.99 8.34
N GLU A 240 -11.85 -23.83 9.38
CA GLU A 240 -10.90 -24.95 9.46
C GLU A 240 -11.11 -25.98 8.36
N GLN A 241 -12.36 -26.28 7.98
CA GLN A 241 -12.66 -27.16 6.85
C GLN A 241 -12.09 -26.63 5.52
N ALA A 242 -11.99 -25.31 5.39
CA ALA A 242 -11.38 -24.67 4.24
C ALA A 242 -9.85 -24.53 4.36
N GLY A 243 -9.25 -24.95 5.48
CA GLY A 243 -7.80 -24.95 5.71
C GLY A 243 -7.26 -23.74 6.46
N PHE A 244 -8.12 -22.89 7.03
CA PHE A 244 -7.69 -21.77 7.87
C PHE A 244 -7.57 -22.22 9.32
N GLU A 245 -6.36 -22.25 9.87
CA GLU A 245 -6.13 -22.62 11.27
C GLU A 245 -6.63 -21.51 12.20
N ALA A 246 -7.42 -21.85 13.22
CA ALA A 246 -7.98 -20.89 14.18
C ALA A 246 -6.91 -19.96 14.79
N ALA A 247 -5.72 -20.50 15.06
CA ALA A 247 -4.58 -19.76 15.61
C ALA A 247 -4.10 -18.61 14.71
N TRP A 248 -4.24 -18.71 13.39
CA TRP A 248 -3.85 -17.64 12.45
C TRP A 248 -4.71 -16.39 12.63
N GLY A 249 -5.93 -16.52 13.16
CA GLY A 249 -6.75 -15.37 13.52
C GLY A 249 -6.10 -14.44 14.53
N ASN A 250 -5.14 -14.90 15.34
CA ASN A 250 -4.38 -14.07 16.29
C ASN A 250 -3.35 -13.17 15.62
N ASN A 251 -3.01 -13.42 14.35
CA ASN A 251 -2.12 -12.59 13.55
C ASN A 251 -2.88 -11.54 12.72
N ILE A 252 -4.16 -11.33 13.02
CA ILE A 252 -5.02 -10.37 12.34
C ILE A 252 -5.53 -9.35 13.37
N ASP A 253 -5.04 -8.13 13.25
CA ASP A 253 -5.42 -7.01 14.10
C ASP A 253 -6.45 -6.14 13.38
N MET A 254 -7.66 -6.10 13.91
CA MET A 254 -8.72 -5.21 13.41
C MET A 254 -8.63 -3.85 14.10
N VAL A 255 -8.67 -2.77 13.34
CA VAL A 255 -8.71 -1.40 13.87
C VAL A 255 -9.79 -0.55 13.27
N GLN A 256 -10.30 0.36 14.09
CA GLN A 256 -11.30 1.32 13.68
C GLN A 256 -10.77 2.23 12.59
N ALA A 257 -11.68 2.63 11.70
CA ALA A 257 -11.35 3.57 10.66
C ALA A 257 -11.19 4.97 11.25
N GLU A 258 -10.06 5.62 10.98
CA GLU A 258 -9.85 7.04 11.28
C GLU A 258 -10.32 7.92 10.10
N GLU A 259 -10.01 9.22 10.14
CA GLU A 259 -10.27 10.15 9.04
C GLU A 259 -9.72 9.64 7.70
N GLY A 260 -10.52 9.75 6.62
CA GLY A 260 -10.14 9.30 5.27
C GLY A 260 -10.93 8.11 4.71
N VAL A 261 -11.93 7.62 5.45
CA VAL A 261 -12.94 6.66 4.96
C VAL A 261 -13.64 7.23 3.71
N GLY A 262 -13.86 6.38 2.71
CA GLY A 262 -14.54 6.76 1.46
C GLY A 262 -13.67 7.50 0.42
N ILE A 263 -12.37 7.71 0.69
CA ILE A 263 -11.44 8.28 -0.30
C ILE A 263 -10.89 7.16 -1.20
N SER A 264 -11.42 7.07 -2.42
CA SER A 264 -10.89 6.17 -3.46
C SER A 264 -10.02 6.90 -4.47
N SER A 265 -8.99 6.23 -5.00
CA SER A 265 -8.20 6.77 -6.12
C SER A 265 -9.08 7.11 -7.34
N THR A 266 -10.22 6.43 -7.52
CA THR A 266 -11.19 6.75 -8.57
C THR A 266 -11.79 8.15 -8.41
N ARG A 267 -12.11 8.56 -7.18
CA ARG A 267 -12.61 9.91 -6.89
C ARG A 267 -11.56 10.98 -7.21
N VAL A 268 -10.29 10.71 -6.89
CA VAL A 268 -9.18 11.61 -7.26
C VAL A 268 -9.08 11.78 -8.77
N ARG A 269 -9.07 10.67 -9.52
CA ARG A 269 -8.99 10.71 -10.99
C ARG A 269 -10.14 11.49 -11.62
N LYS A 270 -11.37 11.30 -11.13
CA LYS A 270 -12.55 12.07 -11.58
C LYS A 270 -12.40 13.56 -11.29
N ALA A 271 -11.90 13.95 -10.11
CA ALA A 271 -11.67 15.34 -9.76
C ALA A 271 -10.58 15.99 -10.63
N ALA A 272 -9.45 15.29 -10.84
CA ALA A 272 -8.35 15.75 -11.70
C ALA A 272 -8.80 15.92 -13.16
N ASN A 273 -9.53 14.93 -13.69
CA ASN A 273 -10.11 14.99 -15.03
C ASN A 273 -11.05 16.22 -15.20
N ALA A 274 -11.86 16.52 -14.19
CA ALA A 274 -12.76 17.66 -14.18
C ALA A 274 -12.07 19.00 -13.85
N GLY A 275 -10.74 19.04 -13.71
CA GLY A 275 -9.99 20.25 -13.35
C GLY A 275 -10.28 20.80 -11.94
N LYS A 276 -10.90 20.00 -11.06
CA LYS A 276 -11.27 20.37 -9.69
C LYS A 276 -10.07 20.24 -8.75
N TRP A 277 -9.09 21.13 -8.93
CA TRP A 277 -7.79 21.04 -8.25
C TRP A 277 -7.88 21.19 -6.72
N ASP A 278 -8.83 21.96 -6.21
CA ASP A 278 -9.05 22.08 -4.76
C ASP A 278 -9.48 20.72 -4.18
N THR A 279 -10.41 20.02 -4.83
CA THR A 279 -10.81 18.66 -4.45
C THR A 279 -9.66 17.66 -4.57
N VAL A 280 -8.77 17.79 -5.57
CA VAL A 280 -7.56 16.94 -5.64
C VAL A 280 -6.65 17.20 -4.45
N GLY A 281 -6.49 18.45 -4.03
CA GLY A 281 -5.70 18.84 -2.86
C GLY A 281 -6.28 18.34 -1.53
N GLU A 282 -7.61 18.18 -1.43
CA GLU A 282 -8.26 17.56 -0.26
C GLU A 282 -8.10 16.04 -0.21
N LEU A 283 -8.00 15.37 -1.37
CA LEU A 283 -7.99 13.90 -1.47
C LEU A 283 -6.59 13.29 -1.51
N CYS A 284 -5.55 14.08 -1.79
CA CYS A 284 -4.17 13.66 -1.91
C CYS A 284 -3.26 14.47 -0.99
N THR A 285 -2.08 13.93 -0.69
CA THR A 285 -1.02 14.72 -0.06
C THR A 285 -0.52 15.80 -1.02
N GLU A 286 0.06 16.87 -0.48
CA GLU A 286 0.40 18.07 -1.26
C GLU A 286 1.36 17.80 -2.44
N GLY A 287 2.37 16.94 -2.28
CA GLY A 287 3.32 16.60 -3.33
C GLY A 287 2.67 15.74 -4.41
N VAL A 288 1.80 14.81 -4.02
CA VAL A 288 0.99 14.01 -4.94
C VAL A 288 0.05 14.89 -5.76
N ALA A 289 -0.71 15.77 -5.11
CA ALA A 289 -1.63 16.69 -5.79
C ALA A 289 -0.88 17.63 -6.76
N ALA A 290 0.26 18.18 -6.32
CA ALA A 290 1.11 19.02 -7.15
C ALA A 290 1.66 18.28 -8.37
N TRP A 291 2.12 17.03 -8.21
CA TRP A 291 2.63 16.22 -9.32
C TRP A 291 1.55 15.86 -10.33
N ILE A 292 0.35 15.48 -9.86
CA ILE A 292 -0.80 15.21 -10.73
C ILE A 292 -1.11 16.42 -11.61
N LYS A 293 -1.15 17.61 -11.01
CA LYS A 293 -1.44 18.86 -11.70
C LYS A 293 -0.35 19.25 -12.69
N ASP A 294 0.91 19.19 -12.27
CA ASP A 294 2.08 19.55 -13.09
C ASP A 294 2.22 18.67 -14.33
N GLN A 295 2.03 17.35 -14.18
CA GLN A 295 2.14 16.38 -15.27
C GLN A 295 0.83 16.20 -16.06
N GLY A 296 -0.25 16.92 -15.71
CA GLY A 296 -1.55 16.79 -16.36
C GLY A 296 -2.15 15.39 -16.27
N LEU A 297 -1.83 14.62 -15.23
CA LEU A 297 -2.26 13.22 -15.10
C LEU A 297 -3.78 13.14 -14.98
N TYR A 298 -4.36 12.09 -15.60
CA TYR A 298 -5.79 11.79 -15.60
C TYR A 298 -6.69 12.77 -16.37
N SER A 299 -6.10 13.72 -17.12
CA SER A 299 -6.82 14.49 -18.14
C SER A 299 -7.18 13.58 -19.34
N GLU A 300 -8.28 13.87 -20.06
CA GLU A 300 -8.66 13.10 -21.26
C GLU A 300 -7.55 13.12 -22.35
N ASP A 301 -6.77 14.20 -22.40
CA ASP A 301 -5.63 14.39 -23.30
C ASP A 301 -4.39 13.54 -22.94
N ALA A 302 -4.30 13.00 -21.70
CA ALA A 302 -3.22 12.10 -21.28
C ALA A 302 -3.28 10.71 -21.97
N SER A 303 -4.32 10.44 -22.76
CA SER A 303 -4.41 9.28 -23.66
C SER A 303 -3.64 9.46 -24.98
N GLY A 304 -2.95 10.59 -25.19
CA GLY A 304 -2.04 10.79 -26.32
C GLY A 304 -2.72 11.20 -27.64
N LYS A 305 -3.92 11.81 -27.61
CA LYS A 305 -4.63 12.23 -28.83
C LYS A 305 -4.40 13.67 -29.29
N LYS A 306 -3.64 14.50 -28.56
CA LYS A 306 -3.29 15.86 -29.00
C LYS A 306 -1.81 16.18 -28.76
N MET A 307 -0.96 15.53 -29.53
CA MET A 307 0.35 16.08 -29.93
C MET A 307 0.44 16.10 -31.46
N MET A 308 -0.54 16.73 -32.09
CA MET A 308 -0.47 17.20 -33.47
C MET A 308 -1.30 18.49 -33.53
N GLY A 309 -0.61 19.62 -33.57
CA GLY A 309 -1.16 20.97 -33.58
C GLY A 309 -0.04 21.97 -33.38
#